data_AF-A0A7Y2BXI8-F1
#
_entry.id   AF-A0A7Y2BXI8-F1
#
_cell.length_a   1.000
_cell.length_b   1.000
_cell.length_c   1.000
_cell.angle_alpha   90.00
_cell.angle_beta   90.00
_cell.angle_gamma   90.00
#
_symmetry.space_group_name_H-M   'P 1'
#
loop_
_entity.id
_entity.type
_entity.pdbx_description
1 polymer ?
#
loop_
_entity_poly.entity_id
_entity_poly.type
_entity_poly.pdbx_seq_one_letter_code
_entity_poly.pdbx_strand_id
1 'polypeptide(L)'
;MKRITLCLIALGLLPLLLASQSDQWPVKAINKSGKTIPIMMLLEDDTTIPVFAIFEAENDHFMDVKGVHNGENISIKLIASNDVLVPVKGVSKDGDIYRVKAVDTNGNIIDVKGVSRDGNTLKLAAIASQGNHLPIMAISPTGLQREVKGVKFVGQNVELEFGDIQVIAHVKALPTIDVGDVDSKWDIGAITNNNETLKLVATSSKGKAYPVKAEMDGSYPYLMNVRASARIVIHIKLVKNDNKLVVTGIDEYGRLYTVRAVSDDGEAYLVYGGESTGNVTPIYVQGDDDNTYPVKAISSGGHQFDVKGLKVKKDDVEGVISGLNEWIRYYAHIKALAPRQNIE
;
A
#
# COMPACT_ATOMS: atom_id res chain seq x y z
N MET A 1 -67.04 19.83 33.89
CA MET A 1 -66.29 19.11 32.83
C MET A 1 -64.79 19.37 33.04
N LYS A 2 -64.06 18.40 33.59
CA LYS A 2 -62.61 18.50 33.85
C LYS A 2 -61.85 18.13 32.57
N ARG A 3 -60.99 19.03 32.08
CA ARG A 3 -60.10 18.76 30.94
C ARG A 3 -58.90 17.95 31.44
N ILE A 4 -58.74 16.75 30.90
CA ILE A 4 -57.57 15.89 31.12
C ILE A 4 -56.48 16.38 30.16
N THR A 5 -55.35 16.80 30.74
CA THR A 5 -54.15 17.17 30.00
C THR A 5 -53.41 15.88 29.64
N LEU A 6 -53.29 15.61 28.34
CA LEU A 6 -52.54 14.47 27.81
C LEU A 6 -51.05 14.83 27.79
N CYS A 7 -50.26 14.17 28.62
CA CYS A 7 -48.80 14.29 28.64
C CYS A 7 -48.23 13.48 27.46
N LEU A 8 -47.70 14.17 26.45
CA LEU A 8 -46.98 13.55 25.35
C LEU A 8 -45.57 13.18 25.84
N ILE A 9 -45.32 11.89 26.06
CA ILE A 9 -43.97 11.38 26.29
C ILE A 9 -43.27 11.32 24.94
N ALA A 10 -42.40 12.30 24.67
CA ALA A 10 -41.47 12.25 23.55
C ALA A 10 -40.42 11.17 23.83
N LEU A 11 -40.64 9.98 23.26
CA LEU A 11 -39.63 8.93 23.16
C LEU A 11 -38.53 9.44 22.21
N GLY A 12 -37.45 9.99 22.78
CA GLY A 12 -36.29 10.41 22.01
C GLY A 12 -35.67 9.20 21.30
N LEU A 13 -35.76 9.20 19.97
CA LEU A 13 -34.92 8.35 19.13
C LEU A 13 -33.45 8.72 19.39
N LEU A 14 -32.72 7.85 20.09
CA LEU A 14 -31.27 7.80 19.95
C LEU A 14 -30.98 7.17 18.58
N PRO A 15 -30.38 7.87 17.61
CA PRO A 15 -29.76 7.18 16.50
C PRO A 15 -28.56 6.42 17.08
N LEU A 16 -28.63 5.08 17.06
CA LEU A 16 -27.44 4.24 17.17
C LEU A 16 -26.47 4.69 16.05
N LEU A 17 -25.37 5.36 16.41
CA LEU A 17 -24.20 5.40 15.56
C LEU A 17 -23.60 3.97 15.56
N LEU A 18 -24.14 3.11 14.70
CA LEU A 18 -23.40 1.97 14.18
C LEU A 18 -22.40 2.54 13.16
N ALA A 19 -21.31 3.14 13.65
CA ALA A 19 -20.11 3.20 12.84
C ALA A 19 -19.67 1.76 12.63
N SER A 20 -19.67 1.32 11.37
CA SER A 20 -19.35 -0.05 10.97
C SER A 20 -18.00 -0.48 11.55
N GLN A 21 -18.02 -1.33 12.58
CA GLN A 21 -16.81 -1.88 13.19
C GLN A 21 -16.03 -2.79 12.21
N SER A 22 -16.60 -3.15 11.05
CA SER A 22 -15.96 -4.02 10.05
C SER A 22 -14.82 -3.37 9.28
N ASP A 23 -14.71 -2.05 9.28
CA ASP A 23 -13.83 -1.31 8.36
C ASP A 23 -12.49 -0.92 9.02
N GLN A 24 -12.27 -1.35 10.26
CA GLN A 24 -11.09 -1.00 11.05
C GLN A 24 -10.49 -2.25 11.70
N TRP A 25 -9.27 -2.61 11.30
CA TRP A 25 -8.56 -3.76 11.83
C TRP A 25 -7.57 -3.29 12.90
N PRO A 26 -7.76 -3.64 14.19
CA PRO A 26 -6.85 -3.24 15.25
C PRO A 26 -5.41 -3.62 14.93
N VAL A 27 -4.51 -2.67 15.10
CA VAL A 27 -3.07 -2.91 14.96
C VAL A 27 -2.50 -3.28 16.32
N LYS A 28 -1.81 -4.42 16.39
CA LYS A 28 -1.28 -4.99 17.63
C LYS A 28 0.12 -5.55 17.41
N ALA A 29 0.97 -5.46 18.43
CA ALA A 29 2.15 -6.29 18.53
C ALA A 29 1.75 -7.70 19.01
N ILE A 30 2.37 -8.74 18.48
CA ILE A 30 2.07 -10.14 18.85
C ILE A 30 3.34 -10.81 19.38
N ASN A 31 3.24 -11.49 20.52
CA ASN A 31 4.36 -12.28 21.04
C ASN A 31 4.31 -13.74 20.55
N LYS A 32 5.35 -14.52 20.87
CA LYS A 32 5.44 -15.93 20.46
C LYS A 32 4.31 -16.83 21.01
N SER A 33 3.64 -16.41 22.08
CA SER A 33 2.50 -17.14 22.67
C SER A 33 1.14 -16.70 22.10
N GLY A 34 1.12 -15.80 21.10
CA GLY A 34 -0.12 -15.24 20.54
C GLY A 34 -0.77 -14.15 21.39
N LYS A 35 -0.19 -13.77 22.53
CA LYS A 35 -0.68 -12.62 23.32
C LYS A 35 -0.42 -11.35 22.53
N THR A 36 -1.43 -10.49 22.47
CA THR A 36 -1.38 -9.24 21.72
C THR A 36 -1.24 -8.03 22.64
N ILE A 37 -0.56 -6.99 22.16
CA ILE A 37 -0.41 -5.69 22.82
C ILE A 37 -0.89 -4.63 21.83
N PRO A 38 -1.91 -3.82 22.17
CA PRO A 38 -2.40 -2.77 21.28
C PRO A 38 -1.32 -1.77 20.88
N ILE A 39 -1.33 -1.36 19.61
CA ILE A 39 -0.58 -0.19 19.16
C ILE A 39 -1.47 1.05 19.31
N MET A 40 -0.97 2.01 20.06
CA MET A 40 -1.65 3.27 20.36
C MET A 40 -0.79 4.45 19.90
N MET A 41 -1.48 5.54 19.56
CA MET A 41 -0.89 6.84 19.39
C MET A 41 -1.13 7.66 20.67
N LEU A 42 -0.08 8.29 21.20
CA LEU A 42 -0.16 9.11 22.40
C LEU A 42 -0.13 10.57 21.99
N LEU A 43 -1.16 11.30 22.38
CA LEU A 43 -1.24 12.75 22.28
C LEU A 43 -0.32 13.42 23.33
N GLU A 44 -0.29 14.76 23.31
CA GLU A 44 0.52 15.55 24.24
C GLU A 44 0.02 15.46 25.69
N ASP A 45 -1.29 15.31 25.89
CA ASP A 45 -1.94 15.14 27.20
C ASP A 45 -1.93 13.68 27.69
N ASP A 46 -1.12 12.83 27.06
CA ASP A 46 -1.05 11.38 27.26
C ASP A 46 -2.36 10.61 26.96
N THR A 47 -3.35 11.26 26.32
CA THR A 47 -4.52 10.56 25.76
C THR A 47 -4.04 9.55 24.72
N THR A 48 -4.49 8.30 24.87
CA THR A 48 -4.17 7.21 23.94
C THR A 48 -5.28 7.04 22.91
N ILE A 49 -4.91 7.01 21.64
CA ILE A 49 -5.79 6.77 20.51
C ILE A 49 -5.44 5.42 19.87
N PRO A 50 -6.42 4.56 19.57
CA PRO A 50 -6.16 3.31 18.87
C PRO A 50 -5.67 3.53 17.44
N VAL A 51 -4.74 2.66 17.02
CA VAL A 51 -4.25 2.59 15.65
C VAL A 51 -4.91 1.42 14.92
N PHE A 52 -5.42 1.70 13.72
CA PHE A 52 -6.12 0.73 12.88
C PHE A 52 -5.50 0.67 11.49
N ALA A 53 -5.57 -0.50 10.87
CA ALA A 53 -5.53 -0.59 9.42
C ALA A 53 -6.95 -0.37 8.88
N ILE A 54 -7.10 0.51 7.90
CA ILE A 54 -8.39 0.91 7.35
C ILE A 54 -8.75 -0.02 6.19
N PHE A 55 -9.78 -0.83 6.39
CA PHE A 55 -10.38 -1.70 5.38
C PHE A 55 -11.48 -0.93 4.68
N GLU A 56 -11.15 -0.29 3.56
CA GLU A 56 -12.07 0.52 2.78
C GLU A 56 -12.35 -0.13 1.42
N ALA A 57 -13.62 -0.09 0.99
CA ALA A 57 -14.06 -0.60 -0.30
C ALA A 57 -13.60 -2.04 -0.59
N GLU A 58 -13.57 -2.94 0.39
CA GLU A 58 -13.10 -4.33 0.20
C GLU A 58 -11.59 -4.46 -0.13
N ASN A 59 -10.79 -3.43 0.14
CA ASN A 59 -9.34 -3.49 0.01
C ASN A 59 -8.67 -3.95 1.32
N ASP A 60 -8.26 -5.21 1.36
CA ASP A 60 -7.40 -5.81 2.40
C ASP A 60 -5.96 -6.09 1.92
N HIS A 61 -5.60 -5.61 0.72
CA HIS A 61 -4.34 -5.93 0.04
C HIS A 61 -3.26 -4.87 0.28
N PHE A 62 -3.69 -3.62 0.46
CA PHE A 62 -2.81 -2.50 0.71
C PHE A 62 -3.51 -1.46 1.60
N MET A 63 -3.67 -1.78 2.88
CA MET A 63 -4.45 -0.94 3.80
C MET A 63 -3.60 0.17 4.41
N ASP A 64 -4.16 1.37 4.49
CA ASP A 64 -3.57 2.46 5.24
C ASP A 64 -3.59 2.17 6.74
N VAL A 65 -2.52 2.49 7.46
CA VAL A 65 -2.49 2.43 8.93
C VAL A 65 -2.58 3.84 9.51
N LYS A 66 -3.60 4.08 10.33
CA LYS A 66 -3.95 5.41 10.86
C LYS A 66 -4.33 5.36 12.33
N GLY A 67 -4.03 6.43 13.05
CA GLY A 67 -4.72 6.74 14.31
C GLY A 67 -6.07 7.40 13.99
N VAL A 68 -7.13 7.00 14.69
CA VAL A 68 -8.49 7.54 14.45
C VAL A 68 -8.95 8.32 15.69
N HIS A 69 -9.05 9.64 15.56
CA HIS A 69 -9.42 10.53 16.67
C HIS A 69 -10.47 11.54 16.24
N ASN A 70 -11.59 11.61 16.96
CA ASN A 70 -12.70 12.52 16.67
C ASN A 70 -13.19 12.49 15.21
N GLY A 71 -13.17 11.30 14.59
CA GLY A 71 -13.54 11.12 13.17
C GLY A 71 -12.45 11.54 12.17
N GLU A 72 -11.32 12.08 12.64
CA GLU A 72 -10.17 12.39 11.82
C GLU A 72 -9.15 11.25 11.79
N ASN A 73 -8.49 11.14 10.64
CA ASN A 73 -7.52 10.10 10.33
C ASN A 73 -6.11 10.70 10.35
N ILE A 74 -5.28 10.27 11.30
CA ILE A 74 -3.88 10.69 11.46
C ILE A 74 -2.97 9.62 10.87
N SER A 75 -2.11 9.99 9.93
CA SER A 75 -1.28 9.03 9.20
C SER A 75 -0.16 8.47 10.07
N ILE A 76 0.04 7.16 10.08
CA ILE A 76 1.23 6.57 10.71
C ILE A 76 2.37 6.48 9.68
N LYS A 77 3.54 6.97 10.04
CA LYS A 77 4.70 7.10 9.15
C LYS A 77 6.00 6.74 9.88
N LEU A 78 7.02 6.40 9.10
CA LEU A 78 8.40 6.39 9.56
C LEU A 78 9.04 7.72 9.19
N ILE A 79 9.65 8.39 10.18
CA ILE A 79 10.31 9.68 9.98
C ILE A 79 11.82 9.55 10.10
N ALA A 80 12.56 10.41 9.41
CA ALA A 80 14.01 10.44 9.48
C ALA A 80 14.47 10.77 10.92
N SER A 81 15.54 10.13 11.35
CA SER A 81 16.20 10.43 12.63
C SER A 81 17.67 9.98 12.58
N ASN A 82 18.44 10.43 13.57
CA ASN A 82 19.81 9.96 13.81
C ASN A 82 19.86 8.72 14.72
N ASP A 83 18.71 8.15 15.08
CA ASP A 83 18.64 6.95 15.92
C ASP A 83 19.06 5.70 15.12
N VAL A 84 19.55 4.68 15.83
CA VAL A 84 19.83 3.36 15.23
C VAL A 84 18.56 2.73 14.65
N LEU A 85 17.43 2.87 15.36
CA LEU A 85 16.14 2.35 14.94
C LEU A 85 15.23 3.50 14.53
N VAL A 86 14.55 3.32 13.40
CA VAL A 86 13.74 4.39 12.81
C VAL A 86 12.46 4.60 13.65
N PRO A 87 12.15 5.84 14.07
CA PRO A 87 10.92 6.13 14.79
C PRO A 87 9.67 5.95 13.92
N VAL A 88 8.66 5.31 14.49
CA VAL A 88 7.29 5.30 13.97
C VAL A 88 6.49 6.38 14.68
N LYS A 89 5.79 7.22 13.93
CA LYS A 89 5.06 8.39 14.45
C LYS A 89 3.71 8.56 13.77
N GLY A 90 2.78 9.17 14.48
CA GLY A 90 1.59 9.77 13.88
C GLY A 90 1.95 11.13 13.33
N VAL A 91 1.48 11.46 12.13
CA VAL A 91 1.68 12.77 11.49
C VAL A 91 0.31 13.31 11.08
N SER A 92 -0.09 14.43 11.69
CA SER A 92 -1.35 15.11 11.37
C SER A 92 -1.30 15.77 9.99
N LYS A 93 -2.45 16.26 9.51
CA LYS A 93 -2.52 17.08 8.29
C LYS A 93 -1.84 18.43 8.44
N ASP A 94 -1.70 18.91 9.67
CA ASP A 94 -1.13 20.20 10.04
C ASP A 94 0.36 20.10 10.40
N GLY A 95 0.89 18.87 10.50
CA GLY A 95 2.31 18.61 10.75
C GLY A 95 2.64 18.26 12.20
N ASP A 96 1.64 18.03 13.04
CA ASP A 96 1.88 17.57 14.41
C ASP A 96 2.42 16.15 14.41
N ILE A 97 3.38 15.89 15.29
CA ILE A 97 4.04 14.59 15.42
C ILE A 97 3.65 13.94 16.74
N TYR A 98 2.96 12.81 16.65
CA TYR A 98 2.53 12.04 17.81
C TYR A 98 3.39 10.79 18.01
N ARG A 99 3.55 10.39 19.27
CA ARG A 99 4.26 9.16 19.63
C ARG A 99 3.38 7.96 19.27
N VAL A 100 3.95 6.95 18.63
CA VAL A 100 3.28 5.65 18.43
C VAL A 100 3.99 4.62 19.29
N LYS A 101 3.24 3.92 20.13
CA LYS A 101 3.74 3.00 21.15
C LYS A 101 2.86 1.76 21.21
N ALA A 102 3.42 0.66 21.70
CA ALA A 102 2.64 -0.46 22.20
C ALA A 102 2.33 -0.20 23.68
N VAL A 103 1.07 -0.35 24.09
CA VAL A 103 0.64 -0.11 25.49
C VAL A 103 -0.01 -1.38 26.02
N ASP A 104 0.60 -1.98 27.04
CA ASP A 104 0.06 -3.21 27.63
C ASP A 104 -1.04 -2.94 28.68
N THR A 105 -1.66 -4.01 29.18
CA THR A 105 -2.76 -3.94 30.15
C THR A 105 -2.36 -3.36 31.50
N ASN A 106 -1.07 -3.29 31.80
CA ASN A 106 -0.53 -2.70 33.03
C ASN A 106 -0.12 -1.24 32.82
N GLY A 107 -0.34 -0.69 31.61
CA GLY A 107 0.08 0.66 31.25
C GLY A 107 1.56 0.78 30.87
N ASN A 108 2.29 -0.33 30.70
CA ASN A 108 3.67 -0.25 30.26
C ASN A 108 3.73 0.23 28.81
N ILE A 109 4.61 1.20 28.57
CA ILE A 109 4.82 1.81 27.26
C ILE A 109 6.03 1.16 26.61
N ILE A 110 5.83 0.59 25.42
CA ILE A 110 6.83 -0.11 24.64
C ILE A 110 7.06 0.64 23.33
N ASP A 111 8.33 0.85 22.99
CA ASP A 111 8.72 1.55 21.77
C ASP A 111 8.31 0.78 20.51
N VAL A 112 7.77 1.50 19.53
CA VAL A 112 7.50 0.97 18.18
C VAL A 112 8.45 1.62 17.19
N LYS A 113 9.22 0.79 16.48
CA LYS A 113 10.31 1.24 15.61
C LYS A 113 10.36 0.43 14.31
N GLY A 114 10.93 1.04 13.27
CA GLY A 114 11.45 0.31 12.11
C GLY A 114 12.81 -0.32 12.45
N VAL A 115 12.91 -1.63 12.28
CA VAL A 115 14.06 -2.42 12.79
C VAL A 115 14.97 -2.99 11.71
N SER A 116 14.45 -3.19 10.51
CA SER A 116 15.25 -3.64 9.37
C SER A 116 14.56 -3.25 8.06
N ARG A 117 15.36 -3.09 7.00
CA ARG A 117 14.86 -2.87 5.64
C ARG A 117 15.01 -4.15 4.84
N ASP A 118 14.00 -4.44 4.02
CA ASP A 118 14.05 -5.47 3.01
C ASP A 118 13.42 -4.97 1.70
N GLY A 119 14.27 -4.66 0.72
CA GLY A 119 13.88 -4.02 -0.54
C GLY A 119 13.05 -2.74 -0.33
N ASN A 120 11.79 -2.78 -0.78
CA ASN A 120 10.81 -1.69 -0.67
C ASN A 120 10.05 -1.67 0.66
N THR A 121 10.33 -2.58 1.59
CA THR A 121 9.64 -2.66 2.87
C THR A 121 10.59 -2.45 4.04
N LEU A 122 10.05 -1.99 5.17
CA LEU A 122 10.74 -1.92 6.44
C LEU A 122 9.93 -2.72 7.46
N LYS A 123 10.60 -3.65 8.14
CA LYS A 123 10.01 -4.39 9.24
C LYS A 123 9.79 -3.46 10.42
N LEU A 124 8.58 -3.47 10.97
CA LEU A 124 8.24 -2.75 12.20
C LEU A 124 8.15 -3.74 13.36
N ALA A 125 8.57 -3.30 14.53
CA ALA A 125 8.45 -4.09 15.74
C ALA A 125 8.18 -3.21 16.96
N ALA A 126 7.46 -3.78 17.93
CA ALA A 126 7.49 -3.30 19.30
C ALA A 126 8.72 -3.89 20.01
N ILE A 127 9.52 -3.04 20.64
CA ILE A 127 10.82 -3.40 21.25
C ILE A 127 10.60 -3.73 22.72
N ALA A 128 10.28 -4.99 23.00
CA ALA A 128 10.06 -5.47 24.37
C ALA A 128 11.37 -5.53 25.17
N SER A 129 11.26 -5.88 26.45
CA SER A 129 12.41 -6.05 27.34
C SER A 129 13.47 -6.99 26.74
N GLN A 130 14.74 -6.72 27.06
CA GLN A 130 15.91 -7.45 26.54
C GLN A 130 16.09 -7.38 25.01
N GLY A 131 15.46 -6.40 24.34
CA GLY A 131 15.62 -6.20 22.89
C GLY A 131 14.80 -7.17 22.03
N ASN A 132 13.82 -7.86 22.61
CA ASN A 132 12.95 -8.75 21.84
C ASN A 132 12.04 -7.96 20.88
N HIS A 133 12.09 -8.30 19.60
CA HIS A 133 11.28 -7.65 18.56
C HIS A 133 9.94 -8.38 18.38
N LEU A 134 8.84 -7.75 18.79
CA LEU A 134 7.50 -8.27 18.59
C LEU A 134 6.96 -7.79 17.23
N PRO A 135 6.56 -8.69 16.31
CA PRO A 135 5.95 -8.29 15.04
C PRO A 135 4.66 -7.52 15.26
N ILE A 136 4.36 -6.62 14.32
CA ILE A 136 3.15 -5.80 14.34
C ILE A 136 2.21 -6.28 13.24
N MET A 137 0.97 -6.58 13.62
CA MET A 137 -0.06 -7.11 12.75
C MET A 137 -1.33 -6.26 12.83
N ALA A 138 -2.01 -6.10 11.71
CA ALA A 138 -3.42 -5.72 11.69
C ALA A 138 -4.26 -7.01 11.69
N ILE A 139 -5.30 -7.06 12.52
CA ILE A 139 -6.12 -8.27 12.70
C ILE A 139 -7.57 -7.94 12.40
N SER A 140 -8.19 -8.66 11.46
CA SER A 140 -9.60 -8.48 11.12
C SER A 140 -10.53 -8.95 12.24
N PRO A 141 -11.81 -8.57 12.22
CA PRO A 141 -12.83 -9.17 13.10
C PRO A 141 -12.94 -10.69 12.96
N THR A 142 -12.62 -11.25 11.79
CA THR A 142 -12.61 -12.70 11.52
C THR A 142 -11.27 -13.38 11.86
N GLY A 143 -10.28 -12.64 12.35
CA GLY A 143 -8.96 -13.16 12.72
C GLY A 143 -7.92 -13.20 11.59
N LEU A 144 -8.26 -12.72 10.39
CA LEU A 144 -7.31 -12.58 9.29
C LEU A 144 -6.22 -11.58 9.65
N GLN A 145 -4.97 -11.95 9.40
CA GLN A 145 -3.82 -11.12 9.76
C GLN A 145 -3.14 -10.52 8.54
N ARG A 146 -2.61 -9.30 8.74
CA ARG A 146 -1.80 -8.58 7.77
C ARG A 146 -0.59 -8.00 8.47
N GLU A 147 0.60 -8.22 7.92
CA GLU A 147 1.82 -7.64 8.46
C GLU A 147 1.82 -6.12 8.28
N VAL A 148 2.12 -5.39 9.34
CA VAL A 148 2.25 -3.93 9.29
C VAL A 148 3.72 -3.57 9.05
N LYS A 149 3.98 -2.96 7.90
CA LYS A 149 5.32 -2.61 7.45
C LYS A 149 5.42 -1.14 7.08
N GLY A 150 6.63 -0.60 7.16
CA GLY A 150 7.00 0.58 6.40
C GLY A 150 7.10 0.22 4.91
N VAL A 151 6.63 1.09 4.03
CA VAL A 151 6.62 0.89 2.59
C VAL A 151 7.24 2.09 1.90
N LYS A 152 8.13 1.79 0.96
CA LYS A 152 8.84 2.74 0.10
C LYS A 152 8.44 2.57 -1.35
N PHE A 153 8.29 3.70 -2.02
CA PHE A 153 7.88 3.78 -3.41
C PHE A 153 8.95 4.36 -4.32
N VAL A 154 9.92 5.05 -3.72
CA VAL A 154 11.06 5.64 -4.41
C VAL A 154 12.38 5.12 -3.83
N GLY A 155 13.46 5.24 -4.63
CA GLY A 155 14.78 4.72 -4.26
C GLY A 155 15.50 5.59 -3.22
N GLN A 156 15.11 6.86 -3.10
CA GLN A 156 15.69 7.83 -2.18
C GLN A 156 15.39 7.47 -0.71
N ASN A 157 16.21 7.99 0.21
CA ASN A 157 16.01 7.80 1.64
C ASN A 157 14.71 8.43 2.12
N VAL A 158 14.40 9.64 1.65
CA VAL A 158 13.17 10.38 1.96
C VAL A 158 12.13 10.12 0.85
N GLU A 159 10.93 9.68 1.23
CA GLU A 159 9.77 9.54 0.32
C GLU A 159 9.05 10.86 0.10
N LEU A 160 8.91 11.64 1.17
CA LEU A 160 8.14 12.88 1.19
C LEU A 160 8.70 13.82 2.25
N GLU A 161 8.80 15.10 1.89
CA GLU A 161 9.01 16.18 2.84
C GLU A 161 7.68 16.90 3.06
N PHE A 162 7.35 17.14 4.32
CA PHE A 162 6.15 17.87 4.73
C PHE A 162 6.52 18.87 5.83
N GLY A 163 6.69 20.13 5.45
CA GLY A 163 7.38 21.10 6.31
C GLY A 163 8.79 20.60 6.64
N ASP A 164 9.15 20.61 7.92
CA ASP A 164 10.44 20.09 8.42
C ASP A 164 10.44 18.56 8.62
N ILE A 165 9.33 17.88 8.33
CA ILE A 165 9.19 16.44 8.53
C ILE A 165 9.64 15.70 7.29
N GLN A 166 10.73 14.95 7.42
CA GLN A 166 11.19 14.01 6.40
C GLN A 166 10.59 12.63 6.66
N VAL A 167 9.64 12.22 5.83
CA VAL A 167 9.03 10.89 5.85
C VAL A 167 9.92 9.95 5.05
N ILE A 168 10.41 8.88 5.67
CA ILE A 168 11.26 7.89 4.98
C ILE A 168 10.47 6.72 4.42
N ALA A 169 9.29 6.44 4.98
CA ALA A 169 8.39 5.38 4.53
C ALA A 169 6.98 5.58 5.10
N HIS A 170 6.00 5.04 4.38
CA HIS A 170 4.59 5.05 4.77
C HIS A 170 4.24 3.74 5.48
N VAL A 171 3.42 3.78 6.53
CA VAL A 171 3.02 2.54 7.21
C VAL A 171 1.75 1.97 6.58
N LYS A 172 1.82 0.69 6.20
CA LYS A 172 0.75 -0.04 5.51
C LYS A 172 0.61 -1.44 6.10
N ALA A 173 -0.60 -1.97 6.08
CA ALA A 173 -0.84 -3.39 6.35
C ALA A 173 -0.94 -4.14 5.01
N LEU A 174 -0.14 -5.21 4.88
CA LEU A 174 0.04 -5.99 3.67
C LEU A 174 -0.28 -7.48 3.92
N PRO A 175 -0.65 -8.25 2.88
CA PRO A 175 -0.71 -9.71 2.97
C PRO A 175 0.55 -10.30 3.59
N THR A 176 0.34 -11.23 4.51
CA THR A 176 1.42 -12.11 4.98
C THR A 176 1.74 -13.09 3.87
N ILE A 177 3.02 -13.40 3.69
CA ILE A 177 3.49 -14.21 2.57
C ILE A 177 4.59 -15.15 3.05
N ASP A 178 4.47 -16.40 2.64
CA ASP A 178 5.55 -17.38 2.65
C ASP A 178 5.60 -18.02 1.25
N VAL A 179 6.55 -17.57 0.42
CA VAL A 179 6.75 -18.11 -0.93
C VAL A 179 8.09 -18.83 -1.06
N GLY A 180 8.83 -19.02 0.04
CA GLY A 180 10.15 -19.64 0.00
C GLY A 180 11.17 -18.84 -0.83
N ASP A 181 12.16 -19.56 -1.38
CA ASP A 181 13.16 -19.01 -2.28
C ASP A 181 12.58 -18.83 -3.68
N VAL A 182 12.60 -17.60 -4.18
CA VAL A 182 11.98 -17.21 -5.46
C VAL A 182 12.91 -16.30 -6.23
N ASP A 183 12.78 -16.31 -7.56
CA ASP A 183 13.59 -15.45 -8.42
C ASP A 183 13.44 -13.97 -8.05
N SER A 184 14.51 -13.21 -8.25
CA SER A 184 14.49 -11.76 -8.05
C SER A 184 13.79 -10.99 -9.18
N LYS A 185 13.50 -11.63 -10.31
CA LYS A 185 12.85 -11.01 -11.48
C LYS A 185 11.76 -11.88 -12.05
N TRP A 186 10.55 -11.37 -12.09
CA TRP A 186 9.37 -12.10 -12.54
C TRP A 186 8.86 -11.49 -13.85
N ASP A 187 8.35 -12.35 -14.73
CA ASP A 187 7.64 -11.93 -15.93
C ASP A 187 6.39 -11.15 -15.57
N ILE A 188 6.05 -10.13 -16.36
CA ILE A 188 4.76 -9.45 -16.21
C ILE A 188 3.94 -9.67 -17.46
N GLY A 189 2.72 -10.14 -17.25
CA GLY A 189 1.81 -10.44 -18.33
C GLY A 189 0.37 -10.57 -17.86
N ALA A 190 -0.51 -10.90 -18.78
CA ALA A 190 -1.86 -11.36 -18.49
C ALA A 190 -2.05 -12.74 -19.10
N ILE A 191 -2.84 -13.59 -18.44
CA ILE A 191 -3.18 -14.93 -18.93
C ILE A 191 -4.60 -14.84 -19.50
N THR A 192 -4.78 -15.19 -20.78
CA THR A 192 -6.10 -15.17 -21.43
C THR A 192 -6.92 -16.41 -21.07
N ASN A 193 -8.20 -16.43 -21.45
CA ASN A 193 -9.07 -17.59 -21.26
C ASN A 193 -8.57 -18.84 -22.00
N ASN A 194 -7.77 -18.66 -23.06
CA ASN A 194 -7.14 -19.74 -23.83
C ASN A 194 -5.78 -20.15 -23.25
N ASN A 195 -5.43 -19.65 -22.06
CA ASN A 195 -4.17 -19.91 -21.37
C ASN A 195 -2.92 -19.37 -22.13
N GLU A 196 -3.13 -18.40 -23.02
CA GLU A 196 -2.04 -17.66 -23.65
C GLU A 196 -1.51 -16.59 -22.69
N THR A 197 -0.19 -16.38 -22.66
CA THR A 197 0.43 -15.32 -21.86
C THR A 197 0.78 -14.11 -22.72
N LEU A 198 0.07 -13.00 -22.51
CA LEU A 198 0.38 -11.72 -23.12
C LEU A 198 1.46 -11.00 -22.29
N LYS A 199 2.65 -10.78 -22.85
CA LYS A 199 3.81 -10.22 -22.13
C LYS A 199 3.81 -8.70 -22.19
N LEU A 200 4.03 -8.03 -21.06
CA LEU A 200 4.09 -6.58 -21.04
C LEU A 200 5.45 -6.08 -21.55
N VAL A 201 5.41 -5.11 -22.47
CA VAL A 201 6.58 -4.43 -23.03
C VAL A 201 6.40 -2.91 -22.99
N ALA A 202 7.48 -2.20 -22.71
CA ALA A 202 7.57 -0.76 -22.85
C ALA A 202 8.28 -0.42 -24.15
N THR A 203 7.64 0.33 -25.03
CA THR A 203 8.14 0.65 -26.38
C THR A 203 8.46 2.13 -26.49
N SER A 204 9.69 2.43 -26.91
CA SER A 204 10.14 3.80 -27.18
C SER A 204 9.49 4.36 -28.44
N SER A 205 9.53 5.69 -28.61
CA SER A 205 9.06 6.36 -29.84
C SER A 205 9.76 5.89 -31.14
N LYS A 206 10.92 5.23 -31.02
CA LYS A 206 11.66 4.62 -32.16
C LYS A 206 11.27 3.16 -32.42
N GLY A 207 10.24 2.63 -31.75
CA GLY A 207 9.77 1.25 -31.91
C GLY A 207 10.59 0.20 -31.16
N LYS A 208 11.68 0.57 -30.47
CA LYS A 208 12.41 -0.40 -29.65
C LYS A 208 11.63 -0.76 -28.39
N ALA A 209 11.36 -2.06 -28.21
CA ALA A 209 10.65 -2.64 -27.08
C ALA A 209 11.61 -3.12 -25.97
N TYR A 210 11.14 -3.02 -24.73
CA TYR A 210 11.85 -3.44 -23.53
C TYR A 210 10.90 -4.27 -22.65
N PRO A 211 11.25 -5.51 -22.25
CA PRO A 211 10.41 -6.31 -21.38
C PRO A 211 10.16 -5.59 -20.06
N VAL A 212 8.90 -5.58 -19.62
CA VAL A 212 8.51 -5.12 -18.29
C VAL A 212 8.60 -6.31 -17.34
N LYS A 213 9.27 -6.11 -16.20
CA LYS A 213 9.47 -7.13 -15.18
C LYS A 213 9.07 -6.60 -13.81
N ALA A 214 8.69 -7.51 -12.93
CA ALA A 214 8.62 -7.23 -11.50
C ALA A 214 9.99 -7.59 -10.91
N GLU A 215 10.62 -6.63 -10.23
CA GLU A 215 11.96 -6.77 -9.67
C GLU A 215 11.90 -6.67 -8.14
N MET A 216 12.37 -7.73 -7.49
CA MET A 216 12.52 -7.82 -6.04
C MET A 216 13.88 -7.24 -5.66
N ASP A 217 13.87 -6.09 -4.98
CA ASP A 217 15.09 -5.44 -4.50
C ASP A 217 15.51 -5.92 -3.08
N GLY A 218 14.84 -6.96 -2.55
CA GLY A 218 15.06 -7.54 -1.22
C GLY A 218 15.05 -9.07 -1.25
N SER A 219 14.94 -9.69 -0.07
CA SER A 219 14.79 -11.13 0.12
C SER A 219 13.34 -11.58 0.03
N TYR A 220 12.36 -10.72 0.36
CA TYR A 220 10.94 -11.08 0.34
C TYR A 220 10.15 -10.24 -0.66
N PRO A 221 9.27 -10.86 -1.47
CA PRO A 221 8.61 -10.16 -2.57
C PRO A 221 7.33 -9.41 -2.15
N TYR A 222 7.15 -9.01 -0.89
CA TYR A 222 5.94 -8.30 -0.41
C TYR A 222 5.48 -7.16 -1.35
N LEU A 223 6.45 -6.42 -1.89
CA LEU A 223 6.21 -5.32 -2.82
C LEU A 223 7.36 -5.15 -3.81
N MET A 224 7.16 -5.64 -5.04
CA MET A 224 8.18 -5.58 -6.10
C MET A 224 8.02 -4.33 -6.96
N ASN A 225 9.15 -3.81 -7.46
CA ASN A 225 9.16 -2.72 -8.42
C ASN A 225 8.74 -3.22 -9.80
N VAL A 226 7.81 -2.54 -10.46
CA VAL A 226 7.48 -2.83 -11.87
C VAL A 226 8.24 -1.85 -12.75
N ARG A 227 9.23 -2.37 -13.48
CA ARG A 227 10.12 -1.57 -14.34
C ARG A 227 10.46 -2.31 -15.62
N ALA A 228 10.76 -1.57 -16.68
CA ALA A 228 11.46 -2.11 -17.84
C ALA A 228 12.93 -1.70 -17.75
N SER A 229 13.82 -2.63 -18.08
CA SER A 229 15.27 -2.41 -18.02
C SER A 229 15.84 -2.21 -19.42
N ALA A 230 16.46 -1.05 -19.64
CA ALA A 230 17.24 -0.73 -20.82
C ALA A 230 18.70 -0.45 -20.40
N ARG A 231 19.42 0.45 -21.09
CA ARG A 231 20.64 1.07 -20.54
C ARG A 231 20.35 1.96 -19.31
N ILE A 232 19.08 2.31 -19.12
CA ILE A 232 18.54 3.12 -18.03
C ILE A 232 17.26 2.46 -17.53
N VAL A 233 16.83 2.85 -16.34
CA VAL A 233 15.57 2.35 -15.76
C VAL A 233 14.39 3.08 -16.38
N ILE A 234 13.39 2.32 -16.83
CA ILE A 234 12.10 2.84 -17.26
C ILE A 234 11.09 2.48 -16.17
N HIS A 235 10.65 3.48 -15.41
CA HIS A 235 9.66 3.29 -14.37
C HIS A 235 8.27 3.14 -15.00
N ILE A 236 7.55 2.07 -14.66
CA ILE A 236 6.18 1.91 -15.10
C ILE A 236 5.26 2.57 -14.08
N LYS A 237 4.44 3.52 -14.54
CA LYS A 237 3.55 4.35 -13.74
C LYS A 237 2.15 4.36 -14.32
N LEU A 238 1.18 4.68 -13.47
CA LEU A 238 -0.17 4.98 -13.93
C LEU A 238 -0.29 6.49 -14.12
N VAL A 239 -0.71 6.94 -15.30
CA VAL A 239 -0.84 8.36 -15.66
C VAL A 239 -2.30 8.64 -16.00
N LYS A 240 -2.85 9.76 -15.53
CA LYS A 240 -4.23 10.18 -15.80
C LYS A 240 -4.26 11.04 -17.07
N ASN A 241 -5.04 10.63 -18.08
CA ASN A 241 -5.24 11.37 -19.32
C ASN A 241 -6.74 11.39 -19.67
N ASP A 242 -7.37 12.57 -19.76
CA ASP A 242 -8.77 12.77 -20.14
C ASP A 242 -9.75 11.75 -19.52
N ASN A 243 -9.65 11.59 -18.19
CA ASN A 243 -10.42 10.65 -17.34
C ASN A 243 -10.09 9.15 -17.49
N LYS A 244 -9.05 8.78 -18.25
CA LYS A 244 -8.54 7.40 -18.33
C LYS A 244 -7.22 7.25 -17.59
N LEU A 245 -7.03 6.11 -16.94
CA LEU A 245 -5.77 5.73 -16.30
C LEU A 245 -4.96 4.86 -17.26
N VAL A 246 -3.85 5.40 -17.76
CA VAL A 246 -3.01 4.76 -18.78
C VAL A 246 -1.70 4.30 -18.15
N VAL A 247 -1.32 3.05 -18.42
CA VAL A 247 -0.02 2.51 -18.00
C VAL A 247 1.06 3.04 -18.93
N THR A 248 2.05 3.73 -18.36
CA THR A 248 3.09 4.44 -19.11
C THR A 248 4.46 4.16 -18.52
N GLY A 249 5.45 3.93 -19.39
CA GLY A 249 6.85 3.89 -18.98
C GLY A 249 7.46 5.28 -19.03
N ILE A 250 8.22 5.66 -18.01
CA ILE A 250 8.87 6.96 -17.89
C ILE A 250 10.30 6.71 -17.42
N ASP A 251 11.29 7.16 -18.19
CA ASP A 251 12.69 7.06 -17.77
C ASP A 251 13.16 8.28 -16.97
N GLU A 252 14.40 8.22 -16.48
CA GLU A 252 15.01 9.29 -15.67
C GLU A 252 15.18 10.64 -16.38
N TYR A 253 15.05 10.68 -17.71
CA TYR A 253 15.07 11.92 -18.50
C TYR A 253 13.67 12.40 -18.87
N GLY A 254 12.63 11.77 -18.31
CA GLY A 254 11.23 12.04 -18.61
C GLY A 254 10.82 11.65 -20.02
N ARG A 255 11.50 10.69 -20.66
CA ARG A 255 11.02 10.18 -21.95
C ARG A 255 9.92 9.16 -21.72
N LEU A 256 8.86 9.29 -22.51
CA LEU A 256 7.69 8.42 -22.44
C LEU A 256 7.86 7.16 -23.29
N TYR A 257 7.36 6.06 -22.76
CA TYR A 257 7.30 4.75 -23.39
C TYR A 257 5.86 4.26 -23.35
N THR A 258 5.35 3.83 -24.49
CA THR A 258 4.03 3.19 -24.57
C THR A 258 4.14 1.79 -23.99
N VAL A 259 3.29 1.44 -23.03
CA VAL A 259 3.22 0.09 -22.48
C VAL A 259 2.08 -0.68 -23.15
N ARG A 260 2.39 -1.85 -23.68
CA ARG A 260 1.44 -2.77 -24.33
C ARG A 260 1.66 -4.18 -23.79
N ALA A 261 0.64 -5.00 -23.85
CA ALA A 261 0.80 -6.45 -23.72
C ALA A 261 0.95 -7.02 -25.14
N VAL A 262 1.81 -8.01 -25.32
CA VAL A 262 2.16 -8.56 -26.64
C VAL A 262 2.07 -10.07 -26.60
N SER A 263 1.34 -10.65 -27.55
CA SER A 263 1.23 -12.09 -27.79
C SER A 263 2.52 -12.65 -28.41
N ASP A 264 2.63 -13.98 -28.50
CA ASP A 264 3.82 -14.61 -29.07
C ASP A 264 3.96 -14.40 -30.60
N ASP A 265 2.86 -14.07 -31.30
CA ASP A 265 2.87 -13.69 -32.73
C ASP A 265 3.10 -12.18 -32.98
N GLY A 266 3.16 -11.38 -31.91
CA GLY A 266 3.52 -9.96 -31.96
C GLY A 266 2.33 -9.00 -32.01
N GLU A 267 1.09 -9.47 -31.89
CA GLU A 267 -0.07 -8.59 -31.72
C GLU A 267 0.00 -7.81 -30.40
N ALA A 268 -0.47 -6.57 -30.40
CA ALA A 268 -0.27 -5.64 -29.29
C ALA A 268 -1.60 -5.12 -28.72
N TYR A 269 -1.79 -5.36 -27.43
CA TYR A 269 -3.02 -5.08 -26.70
C TYR A 269 -2.87 -3.89 -25.75
N LEU A 270 -3.99 -3.20 -25.49
CA LEU A 270 -4.03 -2.06 -24.57
C LEU A 270 -3.86 -2.51 -23.11
N VAL A 271 -2.99 -1.80 -22.38
CA VAL A 271 -2.84 -1.95 -20.93
C VAL A 271 -3.32 -0.67 -20.24
N TYR A 272 -4.20 -0.81 -19.25
CA TYR A 272 -4.83 0.33 -18.58
C TYR A 272 -5.14 0.05 -17.11
N GLY A 273 -5.39 1.11 -16.33
CA GLY A 273 -5.87 1.02 -14.95
C GLY A 273 -7.39 1.01 -14.90
N GLY A 274 -7.97 0.06 -14.16
CA GLY A 274 -9.41 -0.05 -13.95
C GLY A 274 -9.95 0.93 -12.89
N GLU A 275 -11.13 0.62 -12.37
CA GLU A 275 -11.74 1.40 -11.28
C GLU A 275 -10.93 1.23 -9.99
N SER A 276 -10.66 2.35 -9.31
CA SER A 276 -9.86 2.33 -8.08
C SER A 276 -10.72 1.98 -6.88
N THR A 277 -10.17 1.14 -6.02
CA THR A 277 -10.76 0.67 -4.78
C THR A 277 -9.91 1.19 -3.62
N GLY A 278 -10.33 2.30 -3.02
CA GLY A 278 -9.50 3.04 -2.06
C GLY A 278 -8.20 3.53 -2.71
N ASN A 279 -7.06 3.14 -2.14
CA ASN A 279 -5.71 3.50 -2.62
C ASN A 279 -5.11 2.51 -3.65
N VAL A 280 -5.91 1.57 -4.17
CA VAL A 280 -5.47 0.53 -5.11
C VAL A 280 -6.23 0.63 -6.43
N THR A 281 -5.52 0.56 -7.55
CA THR A 281 -6.08 0.48 -8.90
C THR A 281 -5.64 -0.84 -9.56
N PRO A 282 -6.55 -1.74 -9.94
CA PRO A 282 -6.20 -2.92 -10.71
C PRO A 282 -5.69 -2.55 -12.10
N ILE A 283 -4.75 -3.33 -12.65
CA ILE A 283 -4.24 -3.15 -14.01
C ILE A 283 -4.74 -4.29 -14.90
N TYR A 284 -5.23 -3.94 -16.08
CA TYR A 284 -5.81 -4.87 -17.04
C TYR A 284 -5.16 -4.77 -18.42
N VAL A 285 -5.27 -5.87 -19.16
CA VAL A 285 -5.10 -5.93 -20.60
C VAL A 285 -6.49 -6.04 -21.25
N GLN A 286 -6.77 -5.23 -22.27
CA GLN A 286 -7.96 -5.38 -23.10
C GLN A 286 -7.68 -6.40 -24.20
N GLY A 287 -8.37 -7.55 -24.18
CA GLY A 287 -8.34 -8.52 -25.26
C GLY A 287 -9.28 -8.16 -26.41
N ASP A 288 -9.13 -8.87 -27.53
CA ASP A 288 -9.96 -8.69 -28.73
C ASP A 288 -11.36 -9.28 -28.60
N ASP A 289 -11.56 -10.15 -27.61
CA ASP A 289 -12.83 -10.77 -27.25
C ASP A 289 -13.68 -9.89 -26.30
N ASP A 290 -13.37 -8.60 -26.25
CA ASP A 290 -13.90 -7.61 -25.31
C ASP A 290 -13.67 -7.95 -23.82
N ASN A 291 -12.98 -9.04 -23.50
CA ASN A 291 -12.64 -9.40 -22.13
C ASN A 291 -11.45 -8.61 -21.60
N THR A 292 -11.41 -8.47 -20.27
CA THR A 292 -10.34 -7.79 -19.56
C THR A 292 -9.55 -8.79 -18.73
N TYR A 293 -8.23 -8.84 -18.94
CA TYR A 293 -7.37 -9.81 -18.28
C TYR A 293 -6.51 -9.12 -17.22
N PRO A 294 -6.54 -9.57 -15.94
CA PRO A 294 -5.75 -8.94 -14.89
C PRO A 294 -4.26 -9.16 -15.14
N VAL A 295 -3.47 -8.10 -14.98
CA VAL A 295 -2.02 -8.19 -15.09
C VAL A 295 -1.43 -8.82 -13.83
N LYS A 296 -0.56 -9.79 -14.04
CA LYS A 296 0.14 -10.54 -12.99
C LYS A 296 1.65 -10.44 -13.19
N ALA A 297 2.38 -10.50 -12.08
CA ALA A 297 3.79 -10.86 -12.09
C ALA A 297 3.89 -12.37 -11.84
N ILE A 298 4.68 -13.07 -12.63
CA ILE A 298 4.75 -14.54 -12.68
C ILE A 298 6.21 -14.97 -12.52
N SER A 299 6.50 -15.70 -11.44
CA SER A 299 7.83 -16.28 -11.19
C SER A 299 8.12 -17.47 -12.12
N SER A 300 9.39 -17.92 -12.21
CA SER A 300 9.70 -19.16 -12.94
C SER A 300 9.04 -20.40 -12.31
N GLY A 301 8.80 -20.37 -11.00
CA GLY A 301 8.08 -21.40 -10.24
C GLY A 301 6.55 -21.33 -10.35
N GLY A 302 6.00 -20.38 -11.12
CA GLY A 302 4.56 -20.26 -11.34
C GLY A 302 3.78 -19.51 -10.26
N HIS A 303 4.42 -19.00 -9.21
CA HIS A 303 3.80 -18.05 -8.27
C HIS A 303 3.33 -16.80 -9.01
N GLN A 304 2.15 -16.29 -8.66
CA GLN A 304 1.52 -15.15 -9.31
C GLN A 304 1.13 -14.05 -8.33
N PHE A 305 1.59 -12.84 -8.60
CA PHE A 305 1.33 -11.64 -7.81
C PHE A 305 0.49 -10.67 -8.61
N ASP A 306 -0.42 -9.95 -7.96
CA ASP A 306 -1.21 -8.93 -8.63
C ASP A 306 -0.35 -7.72 -8.98
N VAL A 307 -0.45 -7.22 -10.21
CA VAL A 307 0.13 -5.93 -10.58
C VAL A 307 -0.92 -4.84 -10.46
N LYS A 308 -0.66 -3.85 -9.59
CA LYS A 308 -1.62 -2.79 -9.26
C LYS A 308 -0.96 -1.43 -9.26
N GLY A 309 -1.74 -0.40 -9.59
CA GLY A 309 -1.44 0.99 -9.26
C GLY A 309 -1.71 1.24 -7.79
N LEU A 310 -0.73 1.77 -7.06
CA LEU A 310 -0.82 2.06 -5.63
C LEU A 310 -0.62 3.55 -5.39
N LYS A 311 -1.54 4.10 -4.61
CA LYS A 311 -1.50 5.49 -4.15
C LYS A 311 -1.13 5.56 -2.68
N VAL A 312 -0.49 6.66 -2.35
CA VAL A 312 -0.14 6.99 -0.97
C VAL A 312 -0.64 8.36 -0.60
N LYS A 313 -0.75 9.25 -1.58
CA LYS A 313 -1.39 10.55 -1.43
C LYS A 313 -2.86 10.45 -1.81
N LYS A 314 -3.68 11.28 -1.17
CA LYS A 314 -5.10 11.43 -1.53
C LYS A 314 -5.28 12.26 -2.81
N ASP A 315 -4.31 13.09 -3.13
CA ASP A 315 -4.35 13.98 -4.30
C ASP A 315 -4.36 13.19 -5.61
N ASP A 316 -4.86 13.81 -6.68
CA ASP A 316 -4.86 13.22 -8.02
C ASP A 316 -3.43 12.93 -8.53
N VAL A 317 -2.43 13.68 -8.05
CA VAL A 317 -1.03 13.53 -8.43
C VAL A 317 -0.26 12.87 -7.29
N GLU A 318 0.24 11.66 -7.53
CA GLU A 318 1.06 10.93 -6.56
C GLU A 318 2.49 11.47 -6.54
N GLY A 319 3.03 11.79 -7.72
CA GLY A 319 4.34 12.40 -7.84
C GLY A 319 4.65 12.89 -9.24
N VAL A 320 5.89 13.35 -9.41
CA VAL A 320 6.37 13.96 -10.64
C VAL A 320 7.75 13.41 -10.96
N ILE A 321 7.99 13.08 -12.24
CA ILE A 321 9.32 12.77 -12.76
C ILE A 321 9.77 13.97 -13.60
N SER A 322 10.94 14.52 -13.26
CA SER A 322 11.54 15.63 -14.00
C SER A 322 12.13 15.11 -15.30
N GLY A 323 11.69 15.66 -16.43
CA GLY A 323 12.28 15.40 -17.74
C GLY A 323 13.10 16.58 -18.24
N LEU A 324 13.83 16.36 -19.33
CA LEU A 324 14.65 17.41 -19.96
C LEU A 324 13.85 18.65 -20.37
N ASN A 325 12.58 18.46 -20.76
CA ASN A 325 11.73 19.52 -21.31
C ASN A 325 10.40 19.72 -20.57
N GLU A 326 9.97 18.75 -19.75
CA GLU A 326 8.68 18.78 -19.08
C GLU A 326 8.67 17.94 -17.80
N TRP A 327 7.71 18.24 -16.93
CA TRP A 327 7.46 17.52 -15.70
C TRP A 327 6.30 16.55 -15.90
N ILE A 328 6.56 15.24 -15.80
CA ILE A 328 5.52 14.23 -15.99
C ILE A 328 4.90 13.89 -14.64
N ARG A 329 3.62 14.25 -14.48
CA ARG A 329 2.82 13.89 -13.31
C ARG A 329 2.29 12.48 -13.47
N TYR A 330 2.43 11.66 -12.44
CA TYR A 330 1.83 10.33 -12.41
C TYR A 330 0.80 10.21 -11.28
N TYR A 331 -0.22 9.40 -11.54
CA TYR A 331 -1.38 9.19 -10.67
C TYR A 331 -1.12 8.13 -9.59
N ALA A 332 -0.33 7.09 -9.90
CA ALA A 332 0.01 6.02 -8.97
C ALA A 332 1.33 5.32 -9.33
N HIS A 333 1.96 4.68 -8.35
CA HIS A 333 3.09 3.77 -8.57
C HIS A 333 2.56 2.40 -9.01
N ILE A 334 3.11 1.80 -10.06
CA ILE A 334 2.76 0.41 -10.40
C ILE A 334 3.73 -0.54 -9.70
N LYS A 335 3.18 -1.51 -8.97
CA LYS A 335 3.91 -2.48 -8.15
C LYS A 335 3.29 -3.86 -8.31
N ALA A 336 4.09 -4.91 -8.14
CA ALA A 336 3.55 -6.25 -7.93
C ALA A 336 3.42 -6.52 -6.43
N LEU A 337 2.24 -6.96 -6.01
CA LEU A 337 1.87 -7.21 -4.62
C LEU A 337 1.66 -8.70 -4.40
N ALA A 338 2.20 -9.20 -3.29
CA ALA A 338 1.90 -10.55 -2.80
C ALA A 338 0.37 -10.77 -2.77
N PRO A 339 -0.13 -11.94 -3.18
CA PRO A 339 -1.55 -12.20 -3.35
C PRO A 339 -2.31 -12.18 -2.02
N ARG A 340 -3.63 -11.96 -2.10
CA ARG A 340 -4.54 -12.14 -0.97
C ARG A 340 -4.43 -13.58 -0.49
N GLN A 341 -4.17 -13.76 0.80
CA GLN A 341 -4.42 -15.05 1.43
C GLN A 341 -5.92 -15.23 1.55
N ASN A 342 -6.47 -16.21 0.82
CA ASN A 342 -7.82 -16.69 1.09
C ASN A 342 -7.78 -17.44 2.41
N ILE A 343 -8.77 -17.18 3.27
CA ILE A 343 -9.06 -18.07 4.39
C ILE A 343 -9.79 -19.26 3.74
N GLU A 344 -9.15 -20.42 3.71
CA GLU A 344 -9.86 -21.68 3.42
C GLU A 344 -10.81 -22.06 4.54
#